data_AF-A0A850MR80-F1
#
_entry.id   AF-A0A850MR80-F1
#
_cell.length_a   1.000
_cell.length_b   1.000
_cell.length_c   1.000
_cell.angle_alpha   90.00
_cell.angle_beta   90.00
_cell.angle_gamma   90.00
#
_symmetry.space_group_name_H-M   'P 1'
#
loop_
_entity.id
_entity.type
_entity.pdbx_description
1 polymer ?
#
loop_
_entity_poly.entity_id
_entity_poly.type
_entity_poly.pdbx_seq_one_letter_code
_entity_poly.pdbx_strand_id
1 'polypeptide(L)'
;MTKGGRIAGGVLAIVGGALLLIAAFTVFAIIAAAKLAGFDQEAMLFTIQMIVTLMCGVLALVGGILAVVDKSVGGILALVGGALATVGMFIPIGSLGILPINFAISFIFVDPFLALAGGITAVAVGSEL
;
A
#
# COMPACT_ATOMS: atom_id res chain seq x y z
N MET A 1 3.08 -29.45 3.28
CA MET A 1 2.19 -28.46 2.63
C MET A 1 1.10 -28.05 3.58
N THR A 2 0.93 -26.76 3.90
CA THR A 2 -0.33 -26.33 4.52
C THR A 2 -0.93 -25.21 3.69
N LYS A 3 -2.11 -25.49 3.12
CA LYS A 3 -3.03 -24.48 2.56
C LYS A 3 -3.16 -23.26 3.50
N GLY A 4 -2.99 -23.49 4.81
CA GLY A 4 -2.95 -22.48 5.86
C GLY A 4 -1.90 -21.38 5.68
N GLY A 5 -0.68 -21.66 5.25
CA GLY A 5 0.35 -20.61 5.13
C GLY A 5 0.07 -19.62 3.98
N ARG A 6 -0.47 -20.11 2.87
CA ARG A 6 -0.85 -19.28 1.73
C ARG A 6 -2.10 -18.43 2.02
N ILE A 7 -3.07 -19.02 2.73
CA ILE A 7 -4.25 -18.30 3.23
C ILE A 7 -3.83 -17.23 4.24
N ALA A 8 -2.95 -17.54 5.19
CA ALA A 8 -2.46 -16.58 6.18
C ALA A 8 -1.75 -15.39 5.51
N GLY A 9 -0.88 -15.66 4.53
CA GLY A 9 -0.24 -14.60 3.73
C GLY A 9 -1.26 -13.75 2.95
N GLY A 10 -2.24 -14.38 2.32
CA GLY A 10 -3.32 -13.70 1.62
C GLY A 10 -4.17 -12.81 2.55
N VAL A 11 -4.51 -13.28 3.74
CA VAL A 11 -5.26 -12.50 4.74
C VAL A 11 -4.45 -11.29 5.21
N LEU A 12 -3.17 -11.46 5.51
CA LEU A 12 -2.27 -10.35 5.88
C LEU A 12 -2.18 -9.30 4.77
N ALA A 13 -2.08 -9.74 3.51
CA ALA A 13 -2.07 -8.86 2.34
C ALA A 13 -3.39 -8.10 2.18
N ILE A 14 -4.55 -8.74 2.43
CA ILE A 14 -5.86 -8.08 2.41
C ILE A 14 -5.94 -7.00 3.48
N VAL A 15 -5.54 -7.32 4.72
CA VAL A 15 -5.58 -6.36 5.84
C VAL A 15 -4.64 -5.18 5.56
N GLY A 16 -3.41 -5.45 5.13
CA GLY A 16 -2.46 -4.40 4.75
C GLY A 16 -2.95 -3.55 3.58
N GLY A 17 -3.51 -4.17 2.54
CA GLY A 17 -4.09 -3.48 1.38
C GLY A 17 -5.28 -2.60 1.76
N ALA A 18 -6.18 -3.09 2.60
CA ALA A 18 -7.33 -2.31 3.09
C ALA A 18 -6.88 -1.07 3.88
N LEU A 19 -5.82 -1.20 4.67
CA LEU A 19 -5.28 -0.08 5.45
C LEU A 19 -4.59 0.95 4.57
N LEU A 20 -3.89 0.53 3.51
CA LEU A 20 -3.38 1.44 2.48
C LEU A 20 -4.51 2.18 1.74
N LEU A 21 -5.63 1.52 1.46
CA LEU A 21 -6.79 2.16 0.85
C LEU A 21 -7.39 3.23 1.78
N ILE A 22 -7.64 2.87 3.05
CA ILE A 22 -8.12 3.82 4.06
C ILE A 22 -7.16 5.01 4.16
N ALA A 23 -5.86 4.73 4.17
CA ALA A 23 -4.83 5.74 4.25
C ALA A 23 -4.89 6.73 3.08
N ALA A 24 -5.03 6.23 1.85
CA ALA A 24 -5.20 7.08 0.68
C ALA A 24 -6.43 7.99 0.83
N PHE A 25 -7.57 7.46 1.29
CA PHE A 25 -8.78 8.26 1.45
C PHE A 25 -8.67 9.39 2.48
N THR A 26 -7.84 9.24 3.52
CA THR A 26 -7.63 10.32 4.50
C THR A 26 -6.95 11.56 3.92
N VAL A 27 -6.22 11.41 2.80
CA VAL A 27 -5.49 12.51 2.15
C VAL A 27 -6.43 13.49 1.45
N PHE A 28 -7.67 13.10 1.13
CA PHE A 28 -8.66 13.99 0.50
C PHE A 28 -8.91 15.27 1.30
N ALA A 29 -9.00 15.16 2.64
CA ALA A 29 -9.20 16.31 3.51
C ALA A 29 -8.01 17.28 3.45
N ILE A 30 -6.79 16.74 3.37
CA ILE A 30 -5.55 17.51 3.26
C ILE A 30 -5.48 18.22 1.90
N ILE A 31 -5.82 17.53 0.81
CA ILE A 31 -5.87 18.13 -0.54
C ILE A 31 -6.89 19.27 -0.59
N ALA A 32 -8.08 19.07 -0.04
CA ALA A 32 -9.13 20.09 -0.01
C ALA A 32 -8.68 21.32 0.80
N ALA A 33 -8.08 21.11 1.98
CA ALA A 33 -7.55 22.19 2.81
C ALA A 33 -6.39 22.94 2.12
N ALA A 34 -5.46 22.22 1.48
CA ALA A 34 -4.34 22.82 0.75
C ALA A 34 -4.82 23.71 -0.41
N LYS A 35 -5.80 23.25 -1.20
CA LYS A 35 -6.41 24.07 -2.26
C LYS A 35 -7.10 25.32 -1.73
N LEU A 36 -7.86 25.20 -0.63
CA LEU A 36 -8.52 26.36 -0.01
C LEU A 36 -7.52 27.39 0.55
N ALA A 37 -6.35 26.93 0.99
CA ALA A 37 -5.27 27.79 1.48
C ALA A 37 -4.36 28.36 0.37
N GLY A 38 -4.60 28.03 -0.90
CA GLY A 38 -3.81 28.51 -2.04
C GLY A 38 -2.50 27.76 -2.30
N PHE A 39 -2.33 26.57 -1.69
CA PHE A 39 -1.17 25.68 -1.89
C PHE A 39 -1.44 24.68 -3.03
N ASP A 40 -1.62 25.18 -4.25
CA ASP A 40 -2.01 24.36 -5.41
C ASP A 40 -0.95 23.33 -5.81
N GLN A 41 0.34 23.69 -5.67
CA GLN A 41 1.45 22.80 -6.03
C GLN A 41 1.58 21.63 -5.06
N GLU A 42 1.41 21.89 -3.77
CA GLU A 42 1.43 20.90 -2.71
C GLU A 42 0.18 20.02 -2.76
N ALA A 43 -0.98 20.59 -3.06
CA ALA A 43 -2.21 19.83 -3.30
C ALA A 43 -2.03 18.82 -4.45
N MET A 44 -1.29 19.18 -5.50
CA MET A 44 -0.94 18.25 -6.57
C MET A 44 -0.02 17.12 -6.07
N LEU A 45 0.99 17.42 -5.24
CA LEU A 45 1.86 16.41 -4.64
C LEU A 45 1.09 15.42 -3.73
N PHE A 46 0.20 15.92 -2.88
CA PHE A 46 -0.69 15.07 -2.07
C PHE A 46 -1.63 14.22 -2.92
N THR A 47 -2.09 14.75 -4.06
CA THR A 47 -2.91 13.99 -5.01
C THR A 47 -2.11 12.83 -5.62
N ILE A 48 -0.85 13.06 -6.00
CA ILE A 48 0.05 12.01 -6.50
C ILE A 48 0.28 10.95 -5.42
N GLN A 49 0.65 11.37 -4.21
CA GLN A 49 0.85 10.46 -3.07
C GLN A 49 -0.39 9.61 -2.80
N MET A 50 -1.58 10.22 -2.81
CA MET A 50 -2.86 9.53 -2.64
C MET A 50 -3.08 8.48 -3.72
N ILE A 51 -2.92 8.83 -4.99
CA ILE A 51 -3.14 7.90 -6.12
C ILE A 51 -2.18 6.72 -6.03
N VAL A 52 -0.90 6.98 -5.77
CA VAL A 52 0.11 5.92 -5.65
C VAL A 52 -0.22 4.98 -4.49
N THR A 53 -0.57 5.53 -3.33
CA THR A 53 -0.95 4.72 -2.16
C THR A 53 -2.19 3.89 -2.45
N LEU A 54 -3.20 4.48 -3.12
CA LEU A 54 -4.41 3.79 -3.54
C LEU A 54 -4.08 2.62 -4.48
N MET A 55 -3.26 2.86 -5.51
CA MET A 55 -2.83 1.82 -6.45
C MET A 55 -2.13 0.67 -5.75
N CYS A 56 -1.22 0.97 -4.82
CA CYS A 56 -0.53 -0.06 -4.03
C CYS A 56 -1.50 -0.84 -3.14
N GLY A 57 -2.46 -0.15 -2.52
CA GLY A 57 -3.52 -0.78 -1.70
C GLY A 57 -4.41 -1.70 -2.52
N VAL A 58 -4.82 -1.30 -3.73
CA VAL A 58 -5.59 -2.15 -4.65
C VAL A 58 -4.78 -3.39 -5.06
N LEU A 59 -3.51 -3.23 -5.43
CA LEU A 59 -2.64 -4.34 -5.80
C LEU A 59 -2.46 -5.33 -4.64
N ALA A 60 -2.21 -4.82 -3.43
CA ALA A 60 -2.11 -5.62 -2.21
C ALA A 60 -3.40 -6.39 -1.91
N LEU A 61 -4.55 -5.73 -2.01
CA LEU A 61 -5.86 -6.31 -1.71
C LEU A 61 -6.28 -7.35 -2.75
N VAL A 62 -6.18 -7.02 -4.04
CA VAL A 62 -6.50 -7.96 -5.13
C VAL A 62 -5.53 -9.15 -5.10
N GLY A 63 -4.23 -8.89 -4.89
CA GLY A 63 -3.22 -9.92 -4.73
C GLY A 63 -3.53 -10.85 -3.54
N GLY A 64 -3.88 -10.29 -2.39
CA GLY A 64 -4.28 -11.04 -1.21
C GLY A 64 -5.52 -11.92 -1.44
N ILE A 65 -6.57 -11.39 -2.08
CA ILE A 65 -7.77 -12.16 -2.46
C ILE A 65 -7.39 -13.32 -3.37
N LEU A 66 -6.60 -13.06 -4.41
CA LEU A 66 -6.13 -14.08 -5.36
C LEU A 66 -5.29 -15.17 -4.66
N ALA A 67 -4.46 -14.80 -3.69
CA ALA A 67 -3.68 -15.75 -2.90
C ALA A 67 -4.58 -16.65 -2.02
N VAL A 68 -5.66 -16.10 -1.44
CA VAL A 68 -6.64 -16.88 -0.65
C VAL A 68 -7.40 -17.88 -1.53
N VAL A 69 -7.75 -17.51 -2.76
CA VAL A 69 -8.40 -18.43 -3.73
C VAL A 69 -7.38 -19.29 -4.50
N ASP A 70 -6.20 -19.48 -3.93
CA ASP A 70 -5.18 -20.40 -4.40
C ASP A 70 -4.58 -20.06 -5.80
N LYS A 71 -4.60 -18.79 -6.22
CA LYS A 71 -3.91 -18.32 -7.44
C LYS A 71 -2.50 -17.82 -7.13
N SER A 72 -1.49 -18.44 -7.76
CA SER A 72 -0.07 -18.11 -7.60
C SER A 72 0.26 -16.64 -7.88
N VAL A 73 -0.40 -16.05 -8.89
CA VAL A 73 -0.24 -14.63 -9.26
C VAL A 73 -0.62 -13.69 -8.10
N GLY A 74 -1.51 -14.13 -7.19
CA GLY A 74 -1.96 -13.32 -6.08
C GLY A 74 -0.85 -12.90 -5.12
N GLY A 75 0.01 -13.84 -4.74
CA GLY A 75 1.15 -13.54 -3.86
C GLY A 75 2.11 -12.52 -4.49
N ILE A 76 2.38 -12.65 -5.79
CA ILE A 76 3.25 -11.73 -6.54
C ILE A 76 2.64 -10.32 -6.57
N LEU A 77 1.36 -10.20 -6.88
CA LEU A 77 0.67 -8.90 -6.89
C LEU A 77 0.67 -8.24 -5.51
N ALA A 78 0.44 -9.04 -4.45
CA ALA A 78 0.49 -8.56 -3.08
C ALA A 78 1.90 -8.07 -2.70
N LEU A 79 2.93 -8.83 -3.10
CA LEU A 79 4.32 -8.49 -2.88
C LEU A 79 4.70 -7.19 -3.59
N VAL A 80 4.34 -7.04 -4.86
CA VAL A 80 4.63 -5.83 -5.64
C VAL A 80 3.93 -4.61 -5.03
N GLY A 81 2.64 -4.72 -4.70
CA GLY A 81 1.90 -3.62 -4.06
C GLY A 81 2.50 -3.21 -2.71
N GLY A 82 2.82 -4.19 -1.86
CA GLY A 82 3.46 -3.95 -0.57
C GLY A 82 4.86 -3.37 -0.69
N ALA A 83 5.68 -3.86 -1.62
CA ALA A 83 7.05 -3.39 -1.84
C ALA A 83 7.08 -1.95 -2.36
N LEU A 84 6.24 -1.63 -3.36
CA LEU A 84 6.13 -0.27 -3.90
C LEU A 84 5.68 0.72 -2.84
N ALA A 85 4.68 0.38 -2.03
CA ALA A 85 4.25 1.25 -0.95
C ALA A 85 5.33 1.40 0.13
N THR A 86 6.05 0.33 0.47
CA THR A 86 7.14 0.37 1.46
C THR A 86 8.28 1.25 0.97
N VAL A 87 8.74 1.07 -0.25
CA VAL A 87 9.80 1.92 -0.85
C VAL A 87 9.30 3.36 -0.98
N GLY A 88 8.05 3.54 -1.40
CA GLY A 88 7.42 4.85 -1.57
C GLY A 88 7.34 5.67 -0.28
N MET A 89 7.31 5.05 0.89
CA MET A 89 7.37 5.77 2.18
C MET A 89 8.70 6.52 2.38
N PHE A 90 9.78 6.07 1.75
CA PHE A 90 11.12 6.64 1.94
C PHE A 90 11.55 7.54 0.78
N ILE A 91 10.77 7.63 -0.30
CA ILE A 91 11.06 8.48 -1.44
C ILE A 91 10.33 9.81 -1.24
N PRO A 92 11.03 10.91 -0.91
CA PRO A 92 10.43 12.23 -0.85
C PRO A 92 10.13 12.72 -2.27
N ILE A 93 8.93 13.27 -2.47
CA ILE A 93 8.49 13.91 -3.72
C ILE A 93 8.31 15.42 -3.60
N GLY A 94 8.44 15.95 -2.39
CA GLY A 94 8.43 17.38 -2.12
C GLY A 94 8.38 17.64 -0.62
N SER A 95 8.01 18.85 -0.24
CA SER A 95 7.92 19.26 1.16
C SER A 95 6.85 20.32 1.36
N LEU A 96 6.14 20.25 2.48
CA LEU A 96 5.27 21.32 2.96
C LEU A 96 5.98 22.01 4.12
N GLY A 97 6.68 23.10 3.82
CA GLY A 97 7.62 23.74 4.75
C GLY A 97 8.81 22.80 5.06
N ILE A 98 8.94 22.38 6.32
CA ILE A 98 10.00 21.49 6.81
C ILE A 98 9.61 20.00 6.77
N LEU A 99 8.34 19.68 6.51
CA LEU A 99 7.83 18.32 6.50
C LEU A 99 7.94 17.73 5.08
N PRO A 100 8.69 16.64 4.88
CA PRO A 100 8.75 15.97 3.58
C PRO A 100 7.41 15.30 3.25
N ILE A 101 6.98 15.42 2.00
CA ILE A 101 5.88 14.66 1.42
C ILE A 101 6.51 13.46 0.72
N ASN A 102 6.17 12.25 1.17
CA ASN A 102 6.70 11.01 0.60
C ASN A 102 5.76 10.44 -0.48
N PHE A 103 6.28 9.57 -1.32
CA PHE A 103 5.57 8.99 -2.46
C PHE A 103 4.39 8.10 -2.06
N ALA A 104 4.46 7.45 -0.88
CA ALA A 104 3.35 6.73 -0.27
C ALA A 104 3.11 7.23 1.17
N ILE A 105 1.85 7.22 1.61
CA ILE A 105 1.51 7.58 2.99
C ILE A 105 1.65 6.35 3.91
N SER A 106 2.27 6.55 5.07
CA SER A 106 2.27 5.58 6.17
C SER A 106 1.41 6.12 7.29
N PHE A 107 0.47 5.29 7.75
CA PHE A 107 -0.09 5.50 9.08
C PHE A 107 0.89 4.90 10.06
N ILE A 108 1.26 5.68 11.09
CA ILE A 108 2.20 5.35 12.18
C ILE A 108 1.96 3.97 12.82
N PHE A 109 0.85 3.27 12.55
CA PHE A 109 0.49 2.00 13.17
C PHE A 109 0.13 0.83 12.26
N VAL A 110 -0.18 1.02 10.96
CA VAL A 110 -0.29 -0.14 10.06
C VAL A 110 0.15 0.21 8.64
N ASP A 111 1.25 -0.44 8.32
CA ASP A 111 2.19 -0.08 7.28
C ASP A 111 2.01 -0.93 6.03
N PRO A 112 2.51 -0.44 4.88
CA PRO A 112 2.80 -1.29 3.74
C PRO A 112 3.70 -2.48 4.07
N PHE A 113 4.38 -2.50 5.23
CA PHE A 113 5.03 -3.69 5.78
C PHE A 113 4.07 -4.86 6.03
N LEU A 114 2.81 -4.62 6.41
CA LEU A 114 1.83 -5.70 6.59
C LEU A 114 1.41 -6.30 5.24
N ALA A 115 1.18 -5.43 4.24
CA ALA A 115 0.92 -5.86 2.87
C ALA A 115 2.14 -6.61 2.29
N LEU A 116 3.35 -6.10 2.54
CA LEU A 116 4.62 -6.70 2.13
C LEU A 116 4.84 -8.07 2.80
N ALA A 117 4.67 -8.17 4.11
CA ALA A 117 4.80 -9.41 4.86
C ALA A 117 3.76 -10.45 4.40
N GLY A 118 2.53 -10.01 4.13
CA GLY A 118 1.50 -10.85 3.52
C GLY A 118 1.92 -11.37 2.14
N GLY A 119 2.43 -10.49 1.28
CA GLY A 119 2.98 -10.86 -0.03
C GLY A 119 4.16 -11.82 0.05
N ILE A 120 5.14 -11.55 0.92
CA ILE A 120 6.30 -12.43 1.16
C ILE A 120 5.82 -13.80 1.64
N THR A 121 4.89 -13.85 2.60
CA THR A 121 4.38 -15.12 3.13
C THR A 121 3.61 -15.88 2.06
N ALA A 122 2.78 -15.19 1.26
CA ALA A 122 2.03 -15.80 0.17
C ALA A 122 2.94 -16.35 -0.95
N VAL A 123 4.05 -15.65 -1.24
CA VAL A 123 5.05 -16.09 -2.25
C VAL A 123 5.97 -17.17 -1.69
N ALA A 124 6.61 -16.96 -0.54
CA ALA A 124 7.58 -17.89 0.05
C ALA A 124 6.96 -19.26 0.38
N VAL A 125 5.69 -19.28 0.79
CA VAL A 125 4.94 -20.54 1.01
C VAL A 125 4.36 -21.09 -0.30
N GLY A 126 4.24 -20.26 -1.34
CA GLY A 126 3.71 -20.61 -2.65
C GLY A 126 4.76 -20.90 -3.75
N SER A 127 6.05 -20.70 -3.48
CA SER A 127 7.14 -20.73 -4.47
C SER A 127 7.85 -22.08 -4.60
N GLU A 128 7.33 -23.14 -3.98
CA GLU A 128 7.68 -24.51 -4.38
C GLU A 128 6.91 -24.84 -5.67
N LEU A 129 7.39 -24.28 -6.78
CA LEU A 129 7.17 -24.75 -8.15
C LEU A 129 8.38 -25.55 -8.60
#